data_AF-A0A6V7JTI4-F1
#
_entry.id   AF-A0A6V7JTI4-F1
#
_cell.length_a   1.000
_cell.length_b   1.000
_cell.length_c   1.000
_cell.angle_alpha   90.00
_cell.angle_beta   90.00
_cell.angle_gamma   90.00
#
_symmetry.space_group_name_H-M   'P 1'
#
loop_
_entity.id
_entity.type
_entity.pdbx_description
1 polymer ?
#
loop_
_entity_poly.entity_id
_entity_poly.type
_entity_poly.pdbx_seq_one_letter_code
_entity_poly.pdbx_strand_id
1 'polypeptide(L)'
;AMMTVFKTPVTLDKLIETCHIKLEPEATKLTMILRYKNSVVKRYRLPIIDCEGLEVNFDKDNGSNKITVAPNILTGALSNFQQSLHEITLDISPDKILIRNYVNDTC
;
A
#
# COMPACT_ATOMS: atom_id res chain seq x y z
N ALA A 1 4.59 2.26 -13.28
CA ALA A 1 5.40 1.19 -13.92
C ALA A 1 5.60 -0.02 -12.99
N MET A 2 6.01 0.16 -11.73
CA MET A 2 6.27 -0.96 -10.80
C MET A 2 5.11 -1.96 -10.65
N MET A 3 3.88 -1.46 -10.52
CA MET A 3 2.69 -2.32 -10.38
C MET A 3 2.49 -3.30 -11.54
N THR A 4 3.06 -3.05 -12.73
CA THR A 4 2.92 -3.96 -13.87
C THR A 4 3.75 -5.25 -13.72
N VAL A 5 4.81 -5.20 -12.91
CA VAL A 5 5.65 -6.37 -12.58
C VAL A 5 4.87 -7.37 -11.73
N PHE A 6 3.98 -6.87 -10.86
CA PHE A 6 3.18 -7.66 -9.94
C PHE A 6 1.70 -7.76 -10.35
N LYS A 7 1.39 -7.59 -11.63
CA LYS A 7 0.02 -7.78 -12.12
C LYS A 7 -0.46 -9.20 -11.80
N THR A 8 -1.62 -9.27 -11.16
CA THR A 8 -2.29 -10.52 -10.75
C THR A 8 -1.62 -11.21 -9.54
N PRO A 9 -1.56 -10.54 -8.37
CA PRO A 9 -0.85 -11.03 -7.18
C PRO A 9 -1.31 -12.43 -6.75
N VAL A 10 -2.62 -12.70 -6.82
CA VAL A 10 -3.21 -14.02 -6.47
C VAL A 10 -2.65 -15.17 -7.30
N THR A 11 -2.34 -14.95 -8.59
CA THR A 11 -1.69 -15.96 -9.43
C THR A 11 -0.17 -15.96 -9.31
N LEU A 12 0.43 -14.80 -9.01
CA LEU A 12 1.88 -14.69 -8.83
C LEU A 12 2.34 -15.42 -7.56
N ASP A 13 1.60 -15.31 -6.45
CA ASP A 13 1.94 -15.96 -5.18
C ASP A 13 2.05 -17.48 -5.30
N LYS A 14 1.23 -18.08 -6.16
CA LYS A 14 1.26 -19.54 -6.37
C LYS A 14 2.41 -19.99 -7.27
N LEU A 15 2.93 -19.11 -8.11
CA LEU A 15 3.82 -19.46 -9.22
C LEU A 15 5.25 -18.94 -9.05
N ILE A 16 5.46 -17.84 -8.32
CA ILE A 16 6.78 -17.26 -8.06
C ILE A 16 7.43 -17.95 -6.87
N GLU A 17 8.72 -18.24 -7.00
CA GLU A 17 9.57 -18.72 -5.91
C GLU A 17 10.39 -17.58 -5.31
N THR A 18 10.95 -16.71 -6.17
CA THR A 18 11.80 -15.60 -5.73
C THR A 18 11.63 -14.37 -6.61
N CYS A 19 11.76 -13.20 -6.00
CA CYS A 19 11.86 -11.92 -6.68
C CYS A 19 13.21 -11.29 -6.29
N HIS A 20 14.06 -11.02 -7.27
CA HIS A 20 15.31 -10.28 -7.04
C HIS A 20 15.17 -8.87 -7.61
N ILE A 21 15.59 -7.89 -6.82
CA ILE A 21 15.65 -6.48 -7.19
C ILE A 21 17.12 -6.13 -7.33
N LYS A 22 17.54 -5.66 -8.50
CA LYS A 22 18.94 -5.33 -8.79
C LYS A 22 19.06 -3.92 -9.35
N LEU A 23 20.01 -3.19 -8.80
CA LEU A 23 20.44 -1.89 -9.27
C LEU A 23 21.96 -1.93 -9.39
N GLU A 24 22.47 -1.78 -10.62
CA GLU A 24 23.92 -1.71 -10.85
C GLU A 24 24.41 -0.27 -10.62
N PRO A 25 25.70 -0.07 -10.31
CA PRO A 25 26.28 1.27 -10.26
C PRO A 25 26.02 2.05 -11.56
N GLU A 26 25.66 3.33 -11.46
CA GLU A 26 25.36 4.21 -12.60
C GLU A 26 24.21 3.71 -13.52
N ALA A 27 23.36 2.80 -13.04
CA ALA A 27 22.26 2.29 -13.85
C ALA A 27 21.14 3.31 -14.03
N THR A 28 20.63 3.41 -15.26
CA THR A 28 19.42 4.19 -15.60
C THR A 28 18.12 3.39 -15.48
N LYS A 29 18.24 2.09 -15.15
CA LYS A 29 17.12 1.15 -15.07
C LYS A 29 17.27 0.19 -13.89
N LEU A 30 16.19 0.01 -13.15
CA LEU A 30 16.03 -1.03 -12.13
C LEU A 30 15.69 -2.36 -12.81
N THR A 31 16.37 -3.44 -12.41
CA THR A 31 16.08 -4.79 -12.92
C THR A 31 15.34 -5.63 -11.89
N MET A 32 14.11 -6.02 -12.21
CA MET A 32 13.31 -6.97 -11.44
C MET A 32 13.40 -8.36 -12.07
N ILE A 33 13.73 -9.38 -11.30
CA ILE A 33 13.87 -10.77 -11.77
C ILE A 33 12.91 -11.66 -10.97
N LEU A 34 11.85 -12.13 -11.62
CA LEU A 34 10.90 -13.07 -11.06
C LEU A 34 11.26 -14.49 -11.52
N ARG A 35 11.56 -15.38 -10.58
CA ARG A 35 11.75 -16.81 -10.84
C ARG A 35 10.48 -17.57 -10.50
N TYR A 36 9.99 -18.36 -11.42
CA TYR A 36 8.77 -19.14 -11.30
C TYR A 36 9.10 -20.62 -11.06
N LYS A 37 8.18 -21.34 -10.40
CA LYS A 37 8.30 -22.77 -10.08
C LYS A 37 8.54 -23.67 -11.28
N ASN A 38 8.03 -23.29 -12.44
CA ASN A 38 8.25 -23.99 -13.71
C ASN A 38 9.58 -23.61 -14.38
N SER A 39 10.56 -23.11 -13.62
CA SER A 39 11.86 -22.63 -14.09
C SER A 39 11.82 -21.44 -15.06
N VAL A 40 10.65 -20.84 -15.31
CA VAL A 40 10.55 -19.61 -16.10
C VAL A 40 11.16 -18.45 -15.31
N VAL A 41 11.96 -17.63 -15.99
CA VAL A 41 12.52 -16.40 -15.43
C VAL A 41 12.03 -15.21 -16.23
N LYS A 42 11.30 -14.30 -15.58
CA LYS A 42 10.90 -13.03 -16.20
C LYS A 42 11.78 -11.90 -15.67
N ARG A 43 12.29 -11.09 -16.59
CA ARG A 43 13.12 -9.92 -16.29
C ARG A 43 12.39 -8.66 -16.75
N TYR A 44 12.22 -7.71 -15.84
CA TYR A 44 11.63 -6.41 -16.13
C TYR A 44 12.71 -5.35 -15.92
N ARG A 45 12.82 -4.42 -16.88
CA ARG A 45 13.71 -3.26 -16.79
C ARG A 45 12.84 -2.02 -16.67
N LEU A 46 12.83 -1.42 -15.49
CA LEU A 46 12.03 -0.26 -15.18
C LEU A 46 12.93 0.98 -15.22
N PRO A 47 12.53 2.07 -15.90
CA PRO A 47 13.30 3.31 -15.84
C PRO A 47 13.32 3.84 -14.41
N ILE A 48 14.47 4.39 -14.01
CA ILE A 48 14.60 5.15 -12.77
C ILE A 48 14.28 6.59 -13.11
N ILE A 49 13.51 7.24 -12.24
CA ILE A 49 13.14 8.64 -12.37
C ILE A 49 13.80 9.34 -11.19
N ASP A 50 14.60 10.35 -11.48
CA ASP A 50 15.19 11.18 -10.43
C ASP A 50 14.09 11.91 -9.68
N CYS A 51 14.06 11.74 -8.37
CA CYS A 51 13.11 12.39 -7.49
C CYS A 51 13.77 12.68 -6.14
N GLU A 52 13.21 13.66 -5.43
CA GLU A 52 13.57 13.89 -4.03
C GLU A 52 13.06 12.72 -3.18
N GLY A 53 13.80 12.40 -2.11
CA GLY A 53 13.35 11.44 -1.12
C GLY A 53 12.12 11.96 -0.41
N LEU A 54 11.02 11.20 -0.45
CA LEU A 54 9.84 11.50 0.36
C LEU A 54 10.06 10.97 1.78
N GLU A 55 10.58 11.82 2.65
CA GLU A 55 10.73 11.53 4.07
C GLU A 55 9.68 12.31 4.86
N VAL A 56 8.93 11.62 5.70
CA VAL A 56 7.94 12.22 6.59
C VAL A 56 8.31 11.86 8.03
N ASN A 57 8.72 12.87 8.79
CA ASN A 57 8.96 12.73 10.22
C ASN A 57 7.61 12.80 10.96
N PHE A 58 7.07 11.63 11.32
CA PHE A 58 5.89 11.54 12.17
C PHE A 58 6.26 10.89 13.50
N ASP A 59 6.09 11.62 14.59
CA ASP A 59 6.24 11.09 15.94
C ASP A 59 5.02 10.25 16.31
N LYS A 60 5.17 8.93 16.14
CA LYS A 60 4.12 7.95 16.47
C LYS A 60 3.86 7.85 17.97
N ASP A 61 4.78 8.33 18.80
CA ASP A 61 4.68 8.21 20.24
C ASP A 61 3.95 9.37 20.91
N ASN A 62 3.95 10.53 20.26
CA ASN A 62 3.28 11.74 20.73
C ASN A 62 1.79 11.87 20.33
N GLY A 63 1.20 10.81 19.74
CA GLY A 63 -0.23 10.78 19.43
C GLY A 63 -1.10 10.66 20.69
N SER A 64 -2.11 11.52 20.83
CA SER A 64 -3.07 11.50 21.95
C SER A 64 -3.93 10.23 21.99
N ASN A 65 -4.13 9.59 20.83
CA ASN A 65 -4.86 8.34 20.70
C ASN A 65 -4.04 7.33 19.88
N LYS A 66 -3.89 6.10 20.38
CA LYS A 66 -3.22 4.99 19.68
C LYS A 66 -4.22 3.84 19.51
N ILE A 67 -4.58 3.52 18.27
CA ILE A 67 -5.54 2.46 17.95
C ILE A 67 -4.83 1.34 17.21
N THR A 68 -5.02 0.11 17.67
CA THR A 68 -4.62 -1.10 16.94
C THR A 68 -5.85 -1.96 16.72
N VAL A 69 -6.11 -2.32 15.46
CA VAL A 69 -7.28 -3.09 15.05
C VAL A 69 -6.87 -4.15 14.03
N ALA A 70 -7.54 -5.30 14.05
CA ALA A 70 -7.33 -6.32 13.03
C ALA A 70 -7.78 -5.76 11.66
N PRO A 71 -6.96 -5.88 10.59
CA PRO A 71 -7.25 -5.25 9.30
C PRO A 71 -8.62 -5.62 8.74
N ASN A 72 -9.04 -6.88 8.89
CA ASN A 72 -10.34 -7.37 8.43
C ASN A 72 -11.52 -6.68 9.13
N ILE A 73 -11.40 -6.32 10.41
CA ILE A 73 -12.43 -5.59 11.15
C ILE A 73 -12.58 -4.18 10.58
N LEU A 74 -11.46 -3.48 10.37
CA LEU A 74 -11.48 -2.13 9.81
C LEU A 74 -11.97 -2.13 8.35
N THR A 75 -11.50 -3.06 7.52
CA THR A 75 -12.00 -3.22 6.15
C THR A 75 -13.50 -3.53 6.12
N GLY A 76 -13.97 -4.39 7.03
CA GLY A 76 -15.40 -4.68 7.19
C GLY A 76 -16.20 -3.43 7.53
N ALA A 77 -15.75 -2.64 8.51
CA ALA A 77 -16.39 -1.37 8.86
C ALA A 77 -16.43 -0.38 7.68
N LEU A 78 -15.30 -0.21 6.97
CA LEU A 78 -15.18 0.70 5.82
C LEU A 78 -15.98 0.25 4.60
N SER A 79 -16.29 -1.05 4.48
CA SER A 79 -17.09 -1.57 3.35
C SER A 79 -18.55 -1.07 3.34
N ASN A 80 -19.03 -0.51 4.46
CA ASN A 80 -20.38 0.07 4.57
C ASN A 80 -20.49 1.46 3.94
N PHE A 81 -19.38 2.08 3.54
CA PHE A 81 -19.35 3.43 2.97
C PHE A 81 -19.49 3.39 1.46
N GLN A 82 -20.08 4.44 0.89
CA GLN A 82 -20.16 4.60 -0.56
C GLN A 82 -18.76 4.79 -1.15
N GLN A 83 -18.46 4.11 -2.27
CA GLN A 83 -17.15 4.21 -2.93
C GLN A 83 -16.85 5.61 -3.47
N SER A 84 -17.88 6.42 -3.71
CA SER A 84 -17.77 7.82 -4.13
C SER A 84 -17.47 8.78 -2.99
N LEU A 85 -17.46 8.31 -1.73
CA LEU A 85 -17.13 9.13 -0.59
C LEU A 85 -15.62 9.36 -0.53
N HIS A 86 -15.21 10.63 -0.44
CA HIS A 86 -13.80 11.01 -0.41
C HIS A 86 -13.27 11.13 1.02
N GLU A 87 -14.13 11.42 1.99
CA GLU A 87 -13.76 11.72 3.37
C GLU A 87 -14.68 11.02 4.38
N ILE A 88 -14.08 10.59 5.49
CA ILE A 88 -14.76 9.99 6.64
C ILE A 88 -14.24 10.64 7.93
N THR A 89 -15.07 10.66 8.96
CA THR A 89 -14.68 11.13 10.30
C THR A 89 -14.46 9.93 11.21
N LEU A 90 -13.31 9.90 11.88
CA LEU A 90 -12.99 8.95 12.95
C LEU A 90 -13.11 9.65 14.31
N ASP A 91 -14.09 9.23 15.10
CA ASP A 91 -14.36 9.77 16.44
C ASP A 91 -13.98 8.73 17.49
N ILE A 92 -13.15 9.13 18.45
CA ILE A 92 -12.50 8.24 19.41
C ILE A 92 -12.96 8.62 20.82
N SER A 93 -13.53 7.65 21.52
CA SER A 93 -13.89 7.75 22.93
C SER A 93 -13.35 6.55 23.71
N PRO A 94 -13.27 6.62 25.05
CA PRO A 94 -12.73 5.52 25.86
C PRO A 94 -13.41 4.17 25.62
N ASP A 95 -14.71 4.18 25.32
CA ASP A 95 -15.52 2.96 25.22
C ASP A 95 -15.78 2.50 23.77
N LYS A 96 -15.60 3.40 22.79
CA LYS A 96 -15.93 3.10 21.39
C LYS A 96 -15.22 4.00 20.39
N ILE A 97 -15.11 3.46 19.18
CA ILE A 97 -14.67 4.18 17.99
C ILE A 97 -15.86 4.28 17.04
N LEU A 98 -16.13 5.46 16.51
CA LEU A 98 -17.19 5.70 15.54
C LEU A 98 -16.57 6.19 14.23
N ILE A 99 -17.00 5.57 13.12
CA ILE A 99 -16.63 5.99 11.77
C ILE A 99 -17.90 6.54 11.11
N ARG A 100 -17.86 7.76 10.58
CA ARG A 100 -19.03 8.45 10.01
C ARG A 100 -18.69 9.05 8.64
N ASN A 101 -19.73 9.25 7.82
CA ASN A 101 -19.58 10.04 6.61
C ASN A 101 -19.16 11.45 7.01
N TYR A 102 -18.21 12.04 6.29
CA TYR A 102 -17.99 13.46 6.43
C TYR A 102 -19.18 14.23 5.82
N VAL A 103 -19.72 15.19 6.56
CA VAL A 103 -20.73 16.13 6.08
C VAL A 103 -20.07 17.50 6.12
N ASN A 104 -19.99 18.16 4.97
CA ASN A 104 -19.45 19.51 4.91
C ASN A 104 -20.55 20.46 5.42
N ASP A 105 -20.36 21.06 6.59
CA ASP A 105 -21.34 21.98 7.23
C ASP A 105 -21.46 23.34 6.51
N THR A 106 -20.96 23.47 5.28
CA THR A 106 -21.19 24.63 4.42
C THR A 106 -22.43 24.40 3.55
N CYS A 107 -23.59 24.64 4.14
CA CYS A 107 -24.85 24.91 3.44
C CYS A 107 -25.31 26.33 3.78
#